data_AF-A0A9P5PMB6-F1
#
_entry.id   AF-A0A9P5PMB6-F1
#
_cell.length_a   1.000
_cell.length_b   1.000
_cell.length_c   1.000
_cell.angle_alpha   90.00
_cell.angle_beta   90.00
_cell.angle_gamma   90.00
#
_symmetry.space_group_name_H-M   'P 1'
#
loop_
_entity.id
_entity.type
_entity.pdbx_description
1 polymer ?
#
loop_
_entity_poly.entity_id
_entity_poly.type
_entity_poly.pdbx_seq_one_letter_code
_entity_poly.pdbx_strand_id
1 'polypeptide(L)'
;MHIRLGAAVLGLVTTGCDIALTMRGEVQYIWKKPLQITFVRCLFVLMRYLPIALHVINIVLASTGLDNAEQVPEQYCRIMMVFRILTFSTMLALLELILITRVYALYNRSRAIGTFLVLLLVLRIASTAYSVYDHVLRLPEKIEYTSHCVATVNFKNARNLLWVIPCGILIVQVAIITLAMKRTMWDFRQYSYSLFSVLNKDGLKVFGAIVVAVVATVVTLAKKGGTLYFFIFPLLIAMISAAVHVH
;
A
#
# COMPACT_ATOMS: atom_id res chain seq x y z
N MET A 1 5.39 23.08 1.65
CA MET A 1 4.92 22.78 3.01
C MET A 1 3.40 22.59 3.11
N HIS A 2 2.57 23.59 2.78
CA HIS A 2 1.09 23.55 2.92
C HIS A 2 0.41 22.34 2.26
N ILE A 3 0.89 21.94 1.07
CA ILE A 3 0.33 20.82 0.32
C ILE A 3 0.48 19.46 1.05
N ARG A 4 1.64 19.22 1.68
CA ARG A 4 1.91 17.96 2.41
C ARG A 4 1.11 17.86 3.69
N LEU A 5 1.08 18.95 4.45
CA LEU A 5 0.29 19.06 5.68
C LEU A 5 -1.19 18.89 5.36
N GLY A 6 -1.70 19.55 4.32
CA GLY A 6 -3.08 19.38 3.87
C GLY A 6 -3.41 17.92 3.51
N ALA A 7 -2.55 17.25 2.74
CA ALA A 7 -2.76 15.86 2.35
C ALA A 7 -2.69 14.88 3.55
N ALA A 8 -1.75 15.10 4.48
CA ALA A 8 -1.62 14.26 5.67
C ALA A 8 -2.79 14.44 6.65
N VAL A 9 -3.24 15.69 6.85
CA VAL A 9 -4.42 15.99 7.67
C VAL A 9 -5.68 15.41 7.03
N LEU A 10 -5.85 15.55 5.71
CA LEU A 10 -6.99 14.95 5.00
C LEU A 10 -6.98 13.41 5.13
N GLY A 11 -5.82 12.77 5.01
CA GLY A 11 -5.67 11.33 5.22
C GLY A 11 -6.00 10.90 6.66
N LEU A 12 -5.53 11.67 7.65
CA LEU A 12 -5.82 11.41 9.06
C LEU A 12 -7.30 11.59 9.38
N VAL A 13 -7.95 12.63 8.84
CA VAL A 13 -9.38 12.89 9.07
C VAL A 13 -10.23 11.82 8.40
N THR A 14 -9.92 11.42 7.17
CA THR A 14 -10.68 10.38 6.47
C THR A 14 -10.55 9.03 7.16
N THR A 15 -9.34 8.61 7.52
CA THR A 15 -9.10 7.36 8.28
C THR A 15 -9.70 7.42 9.69
N GLY A 16 -9.56 8.55 10.40
CA GLY A 16 -10.13 8.74 11.73
C GLY A 16 -11.67 8.72 11.75
N CYS A 17 -12.30 9.35 10.76
CA CYS A 17 -13.77 9.33 10.61
C CYS A 17 -14.29 7.92 10.34
N ASP A 18 -13.63 7.19 9.43
CA ASP A 18 -13.97 5.79 9.13
C ASP A 18 -13.88 4.91 10.39
N ILE A 19 -12.84 5.15 11.20
CA ILE A 19 -12.65 4.43 12.47
C ILE A 19 -13.73 4.77 13.49
N ALA A 20 -14.03 6.05 13.68
CA ALA A 20 -15.04 6.51 14.64
C ALA A 20 -16.43 5.93 14.33
N LEU A 21 -16.78 5.83 13.05
CA LEU A 21 -18.06 5.27 12.61
C LEU A 21 -18.18 3.76 12.91
N THR A 22 -17.05 3.04 12.89
CA THR A 22 -17.05 1.57 12.96
C THR A 22 -16.59 1.02 14.32
N MET A 23 -16.12 1.90 15.20
CA MET A 23 -15.65 1.58 16.55
C MET A 23 -16.68 0.83 17.40
N ARG A 24 -17.97 1.16 17.28
CA ARG A 24 -19.05 0.49 18.06
C ARG A 24 -19.14 -1.00 17.73
N GLY A 25 -19.04 -1.37 16.45
CA GLY A 25 -19.04 -2.77 16.02
C GLY A 25 -17.76 -3.47 16.46
N GLU A 26 -16.61 -2.83 16.30
CA GLU A 26 -15.31 -3.40 16.67
C GLU A 26 -15.18 -3.77 18.13
N VAL A 27 -15.59 -2.87 19.03
CA VAL A 27 -15.54 -3.15 20.47
C VAL A 27 -16.35 -4.41 20.79
N GLN A 28 -17.49 -4.59 20.14
CA GLN A 28 -18.36 -5.73 20.37
C GLN A 28 -17.84 -7.04 19.77
N TYR A 29 -17.28 -7.02 18.57
CA TYR A 29 -16.88 -8.24 17.85
C TYR A 29 -15.43 -8.66 18.05
N ILE A 30 -14.52 -7.68 18.22
CA ILE A 30 -13.08 -7.91 18.33
C ILE A 30 -12.65 -7.84 19.78
N TRP A 31 -12.99 -6.76 20.49
CA TRP A 31 -12.41 -6.51 21.83
C TRP A 31 -13.09 -7.29 22.96
N LYS A 32 -14.39 -7.59 22.86
CA LYS A 32 -15.11 -8.36 23.90
C LYS A 32 -14.89 -9.87 23.86
N LYS A 33 -14.36 -10.44 22.77
CA LYS A 33 -14.11 -11.89 22.66
C LYS A 33 -12.78 -12.26 23.32
N PRO A 34 -12.69 -13.41 24.01
CA PRO A 34 -11.47 -13.85 24.69
C PRO A 34 -10.28 -13.90 23.72
N LEU A 35 -9.08 -13.62 24.26
CA LEU A 35 -7.79 -13.35 23.60
C LEU A 35 -7.23 -14.48 22.71
N GLN A 36 -8.02 -15.01 21.78
CA GLN A 36 -7.50 -15.84 20.69
C GLN A 36 -6.93 -14.89 19.62
N ILE A 37 -5.60 -14.77 19.63
CA ILE A 37 -4.85 -14.00 18.63
C ILE A 37 -4.86 -14.81 17.32
N THR A 38 -5.88 -14.60 16.50
CA THR A 38 -5.94 -15.16 15.14
C THR A 38 -5.16 -14.27 14.18
N PHE A 39 -4.46 -14.87 13.21
CA PHE A 39 -3.71 -14.17 12.16
C PHE A 39 -4.53 -13.03 11.50
N VAL A 40 -5.80 -13.29 11.17
CA VAL A 40 -6.71 -12.31 10.56
C VAL A 40 -6.98 -11.11 11.47
N ARG A 41 -7.07 -11.33 12.79
CA ARG A 41 -7.28 -10.26 13.78
C ARG A 41 -6.04 -9.36 13.88
N CYS A 42 -4.84 -9.94 13.85
CA CYS A 42 -3.60 -9.16 13.80
C CYS A 42 -3.53 -8.32 12.52
N LEU A 43 -3.86 -8.92 11.37
CA LEU A 43 -3.89 -8.23 10.08
C LEU A 43 -4.87 -7.05 10.05
N PHE A 44 -6.05 -7.25 10.63
CA PHE A 44 -7.08 -6.22 10.78
C PHE A 44 -6.59 -5.05 11.64
N VAL A 45 -6.04 -5.33 12.83
CA VAL A 45 -5.52 -4.31 13.74
C VAL A 45 -4.37 -3.54 13.07
N LEU A 46 -3.42 -4.24 12.44
CA LEU A 46 -2.32 -3.61 11.73
C LEU A 46 -2.82 -2.66 10.64
N MET A 47 -3.72 -3.11 9.78
CA MET A 47 -4.25 -2.28 8.69
C MET A 47 -4.98 -1.02 9.14
N ARG A 48 -5.55 -1.02 10.35
CA ARG A 48 -6.35 0.07 10.87
C ARG A 48 -5.55 1.09 11.68
N TYR A 49 -4.65 0.64 12.53
CA TYR A 49 -3.89 1.53 13.41
C TYR A 49 -2.55 1.98 12.82
N LEU A 50 -1.98 1.18 11.91
CA LEU A 50 -0.71 1.53 11.27
C LEU A 50 -0.85 2.80 10.40
N PRO A 51 -1.91 3.01 9.58
CA PRO A 51 -2.12 4.27 8.85
C PRO A 51 -2.15 5.51 9.73
N ILE A 52 -2.84 5.44 10.88
CA ILE A 52 -2.92 6.55 11.82
C ILE A 52 -1.54 6.89 12.35
N ALA A 53 -0.80 5.89 12.82
CA ALA A 53 0.55 6.09 13.33
C ALA A 53 1.45 6.74 12.26
N LEU A 54 1.34 6.31 11.01
CA LEU A 54 2.10 6.86 9.90
C LEU A 54 1.69 8.28 9.54
N HIS A 55 0.41 8.62 9.57
CA HIS A 55 -0.07 9.99 9.37
C HIS A 55 0.43 10.92 10.48
N VAL A 56 0.36 10.48 11.74
CA VAL A 56 0.88 11.24 12.89
C VAL A 56 2.38 11.47 12.73
N ILE A 57 3.16 10.43 12.42
CA ILE A 57 4.61 10.57 12.18
C ILE A 57 4.89 11.55 11.04
N ASN A 58 4.15 11.47 9.93
CA ASN A 58 4.31 12.41 8.81
C ASN A 58 3.95 13.85 9.20
N ILE A 59 2.93 14.07 10.02
CA ILE A 59 2.54 15.40 10.51
C ILE A 59 3.63 15.96 11.43
N VAL A 60 4.12 15.16 12.37
CA VAL A 60 5.20 15.57 13.28
C VAL A 60 6.44 15.95 12.47
N LEU A 61 6.87 15.11 11.54
CA LEU A 61 8.03 15.38 10.69
C LEU A 61 7.82 16.57 9.72
N ALA A 62 6.58 16.84 9.30
CA ALA A 62 6.26 18.03 8.51
C ALA A 62 6.25 19.31 9.37
N SER A 63 5.92 19.20 10.66
CA SER A 63 5.82 20.32 11.59
C SER A 63 7.16 20.79 12.15
N THR A 64 8.20 19.96 12.13
CA THR A 64 9.53 20.28 12.66
C THR A 64 10.30 21.35 11.85
N GLY A 65 9.70 21.95 10.81
CA GLY A 65 10.25 23.12 10.10
C GLY A 65 11.53 22.87 9.29
N LEU A 66 12.11 21.66 9.35
CA LEU A 66 13.28 21.23 8.57
C LEU A 66 13.07 21.33 7.05
N ASP A 67 11.82 21.38 6.59
CA ASP A 67 11.47 21.60 5.17
C ASP A 67 11.69 23.05 4.69
N ASN A 68 11.93 24.02 5.59
CA ASN A 68 12.17 25.44 5.26
C ASN A 68 13.65 25.84 5.32
N ALA A 69 14.55 24.93 5.71
CA ALA A 69 15.98 25.19 5.69
C ALA A 69 16.46 25.25 4.23
N GLU A 70 17.18 26.33 3.90
CA GLU A 70 17.72 26.58 2.55
C GLU A 70 18.65 25.46 2.05
N GLN A 71 19.19 24.66 2.98
CA GLN A 71 19.91 23.43 2.72
C GLN A 71 19.41 22.32 3.65
N VAL A 72 18.51 21.48 3.15
CA VAL A 72 18.11 20.25 3.86
C VAL A 72 19.26 19.24 3.74
N PRO A 73 19.78 18.68 4.84
CA PRO A 73 20.87 17.71 4.77
C PRO A 73 20.42 16.46 3.99
N GLU A 74 21.26 15.98 3.07
CA GLU A 74 20.97 14.82 2.20
C GLU A 74 20.62 13.56 3.00
N GLN A 75 21.24 13.40 4.19
CA GLN A 75 20.94 12.30 5.10
C GLN A 75 19.48 12.30 5.56
N TYR A 76 18.89 13.47 5.82
CA TYR A 76 17.49 13.60 6.20
C TYR A 76 16.56 13.20 5.05
N CYS A 77 16.82 13.70 3.84
CA CYS A 77 16.05 13.31 2.66
C CYS A 77 16.11 11.81 2.39
N ARG A 78 17.26 11.17 2.62
CA ARG A 78 17.45 9.73 2.47
C ARG A 78 16.59 8.94 3.47
N ILE A 79 16.66 9.29 4.75
CA ILE A 79 15.86 8.62 5.80
C ILE A 79 14.37 8.77 5.51
N MET A 80 13.94 9.97 5.12
CA MET A 80 12.55 10.23 4.73
C MET A 80 12.09 9.39 3.54
N MET A 81 12.95 9.25 2.52
CA MET A 81 12.66 8.42 1.36
C MET A 81 12.51 6.95 1.76
N VAL A 82 13.47 6.39 2.52
CA VAL A 82 13.41 5.00 3.00
C VAL A 82 12.13 4.79 3.82
N PHE A 83 11.83 5.70 4.75
CA PHE A 83 10.63 5.64 5.57
C PHE A 83 9.35 5.57 4.71
N ARG A 84 9.25 6.41 3.67
CA ARG A 84 8.10 6.40 2.75
C ARG A 84 7.98 5.10 1.97
N ILE A 85 9.08 4.57 1.40
CA ILE A 85 8.97 3.32 0.62
C ILE A 85 8.64 2.14 1.55
N LEU A 86 9.22 2.09 2.76
CA LEU A 86 8.90 1.05 3.74
C LEU A 86 7.43 1.13 4.17
N THR A 87 6.95 2.34 4.45
CA THR A 87 5.55 2.59 4.81
C THR A 87 4.59 2.14 3.70
N PHE A 88 4.86 2.52 2.46
CA PHE A 88 4.04 2.10 1.33
C PHE A 88 4.11 0.60 1.09
N SER A 89 5.32 0.05 1.12
CA SER A 89 5.55 -1.38 0.88
C SER A 89 4.84 -2.24 1.92
N THR A 90 4.90 -1.85 3.20
CA THR A 90 4.23 -2.56 4.30
C THR A 90 2.71 -2.51 4.18
N MET A 91 2.12 -1.34 3.91
CA MET A 91 0.68 -1.22 3.66
C MET A 91 0.22 -2.08 2.50
N LEU A 92 0.98 -2.05 1.41
CA LEU A 92 0.65 -2.83 0.23
C LEU A 92 0.79 -4.33 0.48
N ALA A 93 1.81 -4.76 1.24
CA ALA A 93 1.99 -6.15 1.61
C ALA A 93 0.86 -6.65 2.53
N LEU A 94 0.39 -5.84 3.47
CA LEU A 94 -0.75 -6.17 4.32
C LEU A 94 -2.04 -6.34 3.49
N LEU A 95 -2.27 -5.42 2.55
CA LEU A 95 -3.37 -5.53 1.59
C LEU A 95 -3.24 -6.81 0.76
N GLU A 96 -2.10 -7.05 0.13
CA GLU A 96 -1.83 -8.28 -0.65
C GLU A 96 -2.10 -9.52 0.19
N LEU A 97 -1.73 -9.54 1.47
CA LEU A 97 -1.96 -10.65 2.38
C LEU A 97 -3.45 -10.90 2.68
N ILE A 98 -4.25 -9.84 2.84
CA ILE A 98 -5.72 -9.95 2.93
C ILE A 98 -6.27 -10.59 1.64
N LEU A 99 -5.80 -10.12 0.49
CA LEU A 99 -6.26 -10.60 -0.81
C LEU A 99 -5.89 -12.07 -1.03
N ILE A 100 -4.66 -12.45 -0.68
CA ILE A 100 -4.19 -13.83 -0.72
C ILE A 100 -5.06 -14.70 0.20
N THR A 101 -5.39 -14.24 1.41
CA THR A 101 -6.26 -14.98 2.35
C THR A 101 -7.65 -15.20 1.76
N ARG A 102 -8.23 -14.17 1.12
CA ARG A 102 -9.53 -14.27 0.43
C ARG A 102 -9.49 -15.24 -0.75
N VAL A 103 -8.46 -15.14 -1.60
CA VAL A 103 -8.27 -16.05 -2.74
C VAL A 103 -8.03 -17.49 -2.26
N TYR A 104 -7.25 -17.67 -1.21
CA TYR A 104 -6.99 -18.97 -0.60
C TYR A 104 -8.27 -19.64 -0.08
N ALA A 105 -9.16 -18.86 0.55
CA ALA A 105 -10.47 -19.34 0.96
C ALA A 105 -11.35 -19.72 -0.25
N LEU A 106 -11.34 -18.91 -1.32
CA LEU A 106 -12.10 -19.16 -2.55
C LEU A 106 -11.66 -20.42 -3.29
N TYR A 107 -10.37 -20.74 -3.25
CA TYR A 107 -9.80 -21.96 -3.82
C TYR A 107 -9.86 -23.17 -2.88
N ASN A 108 -10.86 -23.21 -1.99
CA ASN A 108 -11.09 -24.31 -1.04
C ASN A 108 -9.82 -24.69 -0.25
N ARG A 109 -9.04 -23.70 0.17
CA ARG A 109 -7.78 -23.88 0.93
C ARG A 109 -6.71 -24.70 0.21
N SER A 110 -6.69 -24.70 -1.12
CA SER A 110 -5.65 -25.35 -1.90
C SER A 110 -4.25 -24.80 -1.55
N ARG A 111 -3.43 -25.64 -0.91
CA ARG A 111 -2.08 -25.27 -0.46
C ARG A 111 -1.18 -24.84 -1.62
N ALA A 112 -1.33 -25.44 -2.80
CA ALA A 112 -0.52 -25.10 -3.96
C ALA A 112 -0.68 -23.62 -4.37
N ILE A 113 -1.91 -23.13 -4.41
CA ILE A 113 -2.20 -21.74 -4.79
C ILE A 113 -1.79 -20.77 -3.69
N GLY A 114 -2.06 -21.12 -2.44
CA GLY A 114 -1.61 -20.34 -1.29
C GLY A 114 -0.08 -20.18 -1.26
N THR A 115 0.67 -21.28 -1.42
CA THR A 115 2.13 -21.25 -1.46
C THR A 115 2.66 -20.45 -2.64
N PHE A 116 2.07 -20.60 -3.84
CA PHE A 116 2.45 -19.81 -5.01
C PHE A 116 2.29 -18.30 -4.78
N LEU A 117 1.16 -17.88 -4.22
CA LEU A 117 0.88 -16.48 -3.91
C LEU A 117 1.79 -15.91 -2.83
N VAL A 118 2.04 -16.68 -1.77
CA VAL A 118 2.98 -16.26 -0.70
C VAL A 118 4.40 -16.15 -1.25
N LEU A 119 4.82 -17.07 -2.11
CA LEU A 119 6.14 -17.02 -2.75
C LEU A 119 6.29 -15.78 -3.62
N LEU A 120 5.27 -15.40 -4.39
CA LEU A 120 5.25 -14.16 -5.15
C LEU A 120 5.38 -12.92 -4.25
N LEU A 121 4.66 -12.90 -3.12
CA LEU A 121 4.74 -11.81 -2.14
C LEU A 121 6.16 -11.70 -1.54
N VAL A 122 6.74 -12.82 -1.12
CA VAL A 122 8.10 -12.86 -0.55
C VAL A 122 9.12 -12.39 -1.58
N LEU A 123 9.02 -12.83 -2.83
CA LEU A 123 9.90 -12.40 -3.91
C LEU A 123 9.81 -10.88 -4.15
N ARG A 124 8.61 -10.32 -4.11
CA ARG A 124 8.38 -8.87 -4.25
C ARG A 124 8.92 -8.06 -3.06
N ILE A 125 8.82 -8.58 -1.85
CA ILE A 125 9.42 -7.95 -0.66
C ILE A 125 10.95 -7.99 -0.75
N ALA A 126 11.51 -9.15 -1.11
CA ALA A 126 12.95 -9.33 -1.26
C ALA A 126 13.53 -8.44 -2.37
N SER A 127 12.86 -8.34 -3.52
CA SER A 127 13.28 -7.46 -4.60
C SER A 127 13.25 -5.98 -4.18
N THR A 128 12.20 -5.57 -3.46
CA THR A 128 12.09 -4.20 -2.93
C THR A 128 13.22 -3.91 -1.93
N ALA A 129 13.48 -4.82 -0.99
CA ALA A 129 14.53 -4.66 0.00
C ALA A 129 15.92 -4.59 -0.64
N TYR A 130 16.20 -5.47 -1.60
CA TYR A 130 17.45 -5.46 -2.36
C TYR A 130 17.64 -4.15 -3.13
N SER A 131 16.61 -3.67 -3.83
CA SER A 131 16.68 -2.41 -4.57
C SER A 131 16.90 -1.20 -3.66
N VAL A 132 16.29 -1.16 -2.48
CA VAL A 132 16.51 -0.09 -1.50
C VAL A 132 17.93 -0.15 -0.94
N TYR A 133 18.41 -1.34 -0.58
CA TYR A 133 19.77 -1.51 -0.07
C TYR A 133 20.83 -1.08 -1.09
N ASP A 134 20.73 -1.56 -2.33
CA ASP A 134 21.72 -1.28 -3.35
C ASP A 134 21.74 0.20 -3.78
N HIS A 135 20.56 0.80 -4.02
CA HIS A 135 20.48 2.16 -4.57
C HIS A 135 20.42 3.28 -3.54
N VAL A 136 19.85 3.03 -2.36
CA VAL A 136 19.66 4.10 -1.37
C VAL A 136 20.74 4.07 -0.30
N LEU A 137 21.17 2.87 0.10
CA LEU A 137 22.17 2.72 1.16
C LEU A 137 23.59 2.61 0.60
N ARG A 138 23.82 1.80 -0.45
CA ARG A 138 25.17 1.47 -0.94
C ARG A 138 25.72 2.45 -1.99
N LEU A 139 24.90 2.90 -2.95
CA LEU A 139 25.34 3.76 -4.07
C LEU A 139 24.56 5.08 -4.14
N PRO A 140 24.78 6.01 -3.20
CA PRO A 140 23.99 7.25 -3.12
C PRO A 140 24.31 8.29 -4.19
N GLU A 141 25.42 8.12 -4.92
CA GLU A 141 26.01 9.12 -5.83
C GLU A 141 25.15 9.49 -7.05
N LYS A 142 24.02 8.79 -7.28
CA LYS A 142 23.18 8.96 -8.48
C LYS A 142 21.80 9.53 -8.22
N ILE A 143 21.46 9.88 -6.98
CA ILE A 143 20.12 10.38 -6.65
C ILE A 143 20.18 11.89 -6.43
N GLU A 144 19.76 12.64 -7.43
CA GLU A 144 19.50 14.08 -7.27
C GLU A 144 18.21 14.27 -6.46
N TYR A 145 18.32 14.99 -5.35
CA TYR A 145 17.17 15.37 -4.53
C TYR A 145 16.75 16.80 -4.88
N THR A 146 15.46 16.98 -5.14
CA THR A 146 14.86 18.33 -5.20
C THR A 146 14.88 18.95 -3.80
N SER A 147 14.80 20.29 -3.71
CA SER A 147 14.64 21.08 -2.46
C SER A 147 13.52 20.59 -1.52
N HIS A 148 12.60 19.77 -2.01
CA HIS A 148 11.56 19.12 -1.23
C HIS A 148 11.86 17.65 -0.88
N CYS A 149 13.10 17.18 -0.84
CA CYS A 149 13.42 15.76 -0.60
C CYS A 149 12.59 14.81 -1.50
N VAL A 150 12.48 15.16 -2.78
CA VAL A 150 11.91 14.29 -3.82
C VAL A 150 13.07 13.78 -4.64
N ALA A 151 13.25 12.46 -4.66
CA ALA A 151 14.20 11.84 -5.57
C ALA A 151 13.69 12.02 -7.00
N THR A 152 14.42 12.78 -7.81
CA THR A 152 14.15 12.88 -9.25
C THR A 152 14.92 11.79 -9.94
N VAL A 153 14.20 10.75 -10.39
CA VAL A 153 14.78 9.70 -11.19
C VAL A 153 14.77 10.10 -12.67
N ASN A 154 15.96 10.14 -13.28
CA ASN A 154 16.07 10.30 -14.73
C ASN A 154 15.85 8.94 -15.41
N PHE A 155 14.67 8.75 -15.99
CA PHE A 155 14.21 7.52 -16.64
C PHE A 155 14.89 7.21 -18.00
N LYS A 156 15.74 8.10 -18.50
CA LYS A 156 16.38 7.95 -19.83
C LYS A 156 17.37 6.78 -19.91
N ASN A 157 17.90 6.30 -18.80
CA ASN A 157 18.72 5.08 -18.79
C ASN A 157 17.86 3.87 -18.38
N ALA A 158 17.57 3.00 -19.35
CA ALA A 158 16.78 1.77 -19.21
C ALA A 158 17.42 0.69 -18.30
N ARG A 159 18.49 1.02 -17.56
CA ARG A 159 19.25 0.10 -16.68
C ARG A 159 19.10 0.44 -15.19
N ASN A 160 18.05 1.15 -14.83
CA ASN A 160 17.79 1.52 -13.44
C ASN A 160 16.94 0.42 -12.77
N LEU A 161 17.53 -0.34 -11.85
CA LEU A 161 16.87 -1.34 -10.98
C LEU A 161 15.65 -0.75 -10.25
N LEU A 162 15.52 0.58 -10.21
CA LEU A 162 14.38 1.31 -9.67
C LEU A 162 13.05 0.96 -10.38
N TRP A 163 13.07 0.46 -11.61
CA TRP A 163 11.89 -0.10 -12.29
C TRP A 163 11.44 -1.45 -11.72
N VAL A 164 12.32 -2.19 -11.06
CA VAL A 164 11.99 -3.51 -10.49
C VAL A 164 10.92 -3.38 -9.40
N ILE A 165 10.94 -2.29 -8.63
CA ILE A 165 9.98 -2.06 -7.54
C ILE A 165 8.53 -1.91 -8.07
N PRO A 166 8.20 -0.92 -8.92
CA PRO A 166 6.83 -0.76 -9.44
C PRO A 166 6.40 -1.94 -10.31
N CYS A 167 7.30 -2.52 -11.11
CA CYS A 167 6.97 -3.70 -11.91
C CYS A 167 6.63 -4.91 -11.03
N GLY A 168 7.41 -5.17 -9.98
CA GLY A 168 7.14 -6.27 -9.04
C GLY A 168 5.78 -6.12 -8.35
N ILE A 169 5.43 -4.90 -7.95
CA ILE A 169 4.11 -4.59 -7.38
C ILE A 169 2.99 -4.91 -8.38
N LEU A 170 3.11 -4.42 -9.61
CA LEU A 170 2.08 -4.63 -10.63
C LEU A 170 1.92 -6.12 -10.97
N ILE A 171 3.01 -6.87 -11.05
CA ILE A 171 2.98 -8.32 -11.31
C ILE A 171 2.20 -9.06 -10.23
N VAL A 172 2.49 -8.79 -8.94
CA VAL A 172 1.79 -9.44 -7.82
C VAL A 172 0.31 -9.07 -7.82
N GLN A 173 -0.02 -7.79 -8.02
CA GLN A 173 -1.41 -7.34 -8.07
C GLN A 173 -2.20 -7.96 -9.22
N VAL A 174 -1.64 -7.96 -10.43
CA VAL A 174 -2.26 -8.58 -11.59
C VAL A 174 -2.45 -10.08 -11.36
N ALA A 175 -1.44 -10.78 -10.83
CA ALA A 175 -1.55 -12.21 -10.54
C ALA A 175 -2.68 -12.53 -9.56
N ILE A 176 -2.79 -11.77 -8.46
CA ILE A 176 -3.86 -11.93 -7.46
C ILE A 176 -5.23 -11.67 -8.11
N ILE A 177 -5.37 -10.57 -8.87
CA ILE A 177 -6.63 -10.18 -9.51
C ILE A 177 -7.05 -11.21 -10.57
N THR A 178 -6.12 -11.66 -11.42
CA THR A 178 -6.42 -12.67 -12.45
C THR A 178 -6.86 -13.99 -11.82
N LEU A 179 -6.23 -14.43 -10.73
CA LEU A 179 -6.66 -15.64 -10.02
C LEU A 179 -8.04 -15.46 -9.36
N ALA A 180 -8.28 -14.32 -8.71
CA ALA A 180 -9.58 -13.99 -8.14
C ALA A 180 -10.70 -13.98 -9.21
N MET A 181 -10.45 -13.31 -10.34
CA MET A 181 -11.39 -13.24 -11.46
C MET A 181 -11.61 -14.60 -12.12
N LYS A 182 -10.53 -15.34 -12.43
CA LYS A 182 -10.61 -16.66 -13.08
C LYS A 182 -11.48 -17.62 -12.27
N ARG A 183 -11.29 -17.65 -10.95
CA ARG A 183 -12.10 -18.51 -10.08
C ARG A 183 -13.55 -18.05 -10.00
N THR A 184 -13.76 -16.75 -9.85
CA THR A 184 -15.11 -16.16 -9.82
C THR A 184 -15.89 -16.47 -11.11
N MET A 185 -15.24 -16.38 -12.27
CA MET A 185 -15.84 -16.74 -13.56
C MET A 185 -16.08 -18.25 -13.71
N TRP A 186 -15.20 -19.09 -13.17
CA TRP A 186 -15.40 -20.54 -13.18
C TRP A 186 -16.61 -20.94 -12.35
N ASP A 187 -16.71 -20.42 -11.13
CA ASP A 187 -17.83 -20.70 -10.23
C ASP A 187 -19.15 -20.13 -10.81
N PHE A 188 -19.10 -19.02 -11.54
CA PHE A 188 -20.25 -18.49 -12.30
C PHE A 188 -20.71 -19.44 -13.40
N ARG A 189 -19.77 -20.05 -14.14
CA ARG A 189 -20.11 -21.02 -15.19
C ARG A 189 -20.78 -22.28 -14.61
N GLN A 190 -20.55 -22.56 -13.33
CA GLN A 190 -21.08 -23.72 -12.63
C GLN A 190 -22.38 -23.43 -11.85
N TYR A 191 -22.54 -22.21 -11.29
CA TYR A 191 -23.69 -21.81 -10.47
C TYR A 191 -24.21 -20.42 -10.88
N SER A 192 -25.39 -20.42 -11.51
CA SER A 192 -26.11 -19.20 -11.87
C SER A 192 -26.84 -18.64 -10.64
N TYR A 193 -26.69 -17.33 -10.37
CA TYR A 193 -27.44 -16.53 -9.38
C TYR A 193 -27.00 -16.59 -7.88
N SER A 194 -26.07 -15.73 -7.48
CA SER A 194 -26.12 -14.87 -6.25
C SER A 194 -24.73 -14.41 -5.76
N LEU A 195 -23.67 -15.18 -6.03
CA LEU A 195 -22.32 -14.90 -5.53
C LEU A 195 -21.70 -13.61 -6.10
N PHE A 196 -22.12 -13.21 -7.30
CA PHE A 196 -21.67 -11.95 -7.94
C PHE A 196 -22.16 -10.71 -7.16
N SER A 197 -23.35 -10.74 -6.56
CA SER A 197 -23.88 -9.57 -5.83
C SER A 197 -23.03 -9.21 -4.61
N VAL A 198 -22.47 -10.22 -3.93
CA VAL A 198 -21.73 -10.03 -2.68
C VAL A 198 -20.23 -9.79 -2.92
N LEU A 199 -19.61 -10.52 -3.85
CA LEU A 199 -18.17 -10.38 -4.12
C LEU A 199 -17.85 -9.25 -5.11
N ASN A 200 -18.72 -9.01 -6.11
CA ASN A 200 -18.48 -8.05 -7.17
C ASN A 200 -18.83 -6.60 -6.78
N LYS A 201 -19.69 -6.41 -5.78
CA LYS A 201 -20.16 -5.06 -5.44
C LYS A 201 -19.11 -4.23 -4.72
N ASP A 202 -18.28 -4.87 -3.89
CA ASP A 202 -17.34 -4.15 -3.02
C ASP A 202 -15.88 -4.58 -3.24
N GLY A 203 -15.60 -5.85 -3.52
CA GLY A 203 -14.24 -6.33 -3.81
C GLY A 203 -13.68 -5.72 -5.09
N LEU A 204 -14.38 -5.90 -6.22
CA LEU A 204 -13.89 -5.49 -7.55
C LEU A 204 -13.56 -4.00 -7.65
N LYS A 205 -14.39 -3.15 -7.05
CA LYS A 205 -14.19 -1.69 -7.06
C LYS A 205 -12.92 -1.29 -6.33
N VAL A 206 -12.67 -1.90 -5.17
CA VAL A 206 -11.47 -1.68 -4.38
C VAL A 206 -10.22 -2.13 -5.16
N PHE A 207 -10.27 -3.30 -5.80
CA PHE A 207 -9.16 -3.79 -6.63
C PHE A 207 -8.84 -2.85 -7.79
N GLY A 208 -9.87 -2.42 -8.55
CA GLY A 208 -9.69 -1.48 -9.65
C GLY A 208 -9.10 -0.15 -9.18
N ALA A 209 -9.57 0.35 -8.04
CA ALA A 209 -9.08 1.58 -7.44
C ALA A 209 -7.59 1.49 -7.03
N ILE A 210 -7.16 0.35 -6.47
CA ILE A 210 -5.75 0.10 -6.12
C ILE A 210 -4.86 0.07 -7.37
N VAL A 211 -5.25 -0.66 -8.42
CA VAL A 211 -4.46 -0.74 -9.67
C VAL A 211 -4.32 0.64 -10.31
N VAL A 212 -5.41 1.39 -10.42
CA VAL A 212 -5.41 2.76 -10.96
C VAL A 212 -4.47 3.64 -10.14
N ALA A 213 -4.53 3.55 -8.82
CA ALA A 213 -3.71 4.37 -7.95
C ALA A 213 -2.23 3.97 -8.01
N VAL A 214 -1.87 2.69 -8.11
CA VAL A 214 -0.49 2.25 -8.34
C VAL A 214 0.02 2.75 -9.70
N VAL A 215 -0.74 2.58 -10.77
CA VAL A 215 -0.35 3.10 -12.09
C VAL A 215 -0.18 4.62 -12.06
N ALA A 216 -1.08 5.34 -11.39
CA ALA A 216 -0.96 6.78 -11.20
C ALA A 216 0.31 7.17 -10.42
N THR A 217 0.71 6.41 -9.39
CA THR A 217 2.00 6.64 -8.70
C THR A 217 3.19 6.46 -9.64
N VAL A 218 3.19 5.41 -10.47
CA VAL A 218 4.29 5.17 -11.42
C VAL A 218 4.38 6.28 -12.45
N VAL A 219 3.24 6.70 -13.01
CA VAL A 219 3.18 7.77 -14.02
C VAL A 219 3.57 9.12 -13.42
N THR A 220 3.20 9.41 -12.18
CA THR A 220 3.54 10.68 -11.51
C THR A 220 4.99 10.72 -11.06
N LEU A 221 5.59 9.58 -10.71
CA LEU A 221 7.03 9.47 -10.52
C LEU A 221 7.79 9.61 -11.84
N ALA A 222 7.22 9.15 -12.96
CA ALA A 222 7.78 9.30 -14.30
C ALA A 222 7.81 10.75 -14.82
N LYS A 223 6.82 11.57 -14.44
CA LYS A 223 6.76 12.98 -14.84
C LYS A 223 7.62 13.85 -13.91
N LYS A 224 8.55 14.63 -14.50
CA LYS A 224 9.27 15.72 -13.80
C LYS A 224 8.25 16.66 -13.17
N GLY A 225 8.04 16.55 -11.86
CA GLY A 225 7.05 17.35 -11.15
C GLY A 225 6.76 16.88 -9.74
N GLY A 226 6.64 15.56 -9.49
CA GLY A 226 6.60 14.96 -8.14
C GLY A 226 5.51 15.44 -7.16
N THR A 227 4.74 16.49 -7.46
CA THR A 227 3.79 17.11 -6.53
C THR A 227 2.56 16.23 -6.28
N LEU A 228 2.12 15.50 -7.32
CA LEU A 228 0.99 14.56 -7.23
C LEU A 228 1.30 13.33 -6.35
N TYR A 229 2.57 12.94 -6.25
CA TYR A 229 2.99 11.81 -5.39
C TYR A 229 2.61 12.04 -3.92
N PHE A 230 2.68 13.29 -3.45
CA PHE A 230 2.32 13.65 -2.07
C PHE A 230 0.84 13.50 -1.74
N PHE A 231 -0.04 13.58 -2.74
CA PHE A 231 -1.48 13.39 -2.56
C PHE A 231 -1.89 11.94 -2.77
N ILE A 232 -1.29 11.25 -3.73
CA ILE A 232 -1.65 9.88 -4.06
C ILE A 232 -1.26 8.92 -2.92
N PHE A 233 -0.15 9.19 -2.22
CA PHE A 233 0.33 8.32 -1.14
C PHE A 233 -0.60 8.27 0.09
N PRO A 234 -1.03 9.40 0.70
CA PRO A 234 -2.04 9.40 1.77
C PRO A 234 -3.38 8.83 1.32
N LEU A 235 -3.78 9.12 0.07
CA LEU A 235 -5.07 8.68 -0.47
C LEU A 235 -5.09 7.17 -0.73
N LEU A 236 -3.97 6.59 -1.16
CA LEU A 236 -3.76 5.14 -1.24
C LEU A 236 -3.85 4.49 0.12
N ILE A 237 -3.19 5.05 1.14
CA ILE A 237 -3.26 4.52 2.51
C ILE A 237 -4.70 4.58 3.04
N ALA A 238 -5.42 5.68 2.81
CA ALA A 238 -6.81 5.82 3.20
C ALA A 238 -7.73 4.82 2.47
N MET A 239 -7.55 4.61 1.16
CA MET A 239 -8.32 3.61 0.41
C MET A 239 -7.99 2.18 0.84
N ILE A 240 -6.73 1.89 1.18
CA ILE A 240 -6.30 0.61 1.71
C ILE A 240 -6.95 0.34 3.08
N SER A 241 -7.07 1.36 3.93
CA SER A 241 -7.80 1.28 5.21
C SER A 241 -9.30 1.01 4.98
N ALA A 242 -9.94 1.77 4.09
CA ALA A 242 -11.36 1.63 3.79
C ALA A 242 -11.70 0.27 3.12
N ALA A 243 -10.77 -0.31 2.37
CA ALA A 243 -10.92 -1.63 1.74
C ALA A 243 -11.19 -2.78 2.73
N VAL A 244 -10.78 -2.61 3.99
CA VAL A 244 -10.95 -3.63 5.04
C VAL A 244 -12.40 -3.71 5.53
N HIS A 245 -13.23 -2.68 5.29
CA HIS A 245 -14.60 -2.59 5.81
C HIS A 245 -15.64 -3.51 5.16
N VAL A 246 -15.25 -4.32 4.18
CA VAL A 246 -16.15 -5.29 3.54
C VAL A 246 -16.06 -6.63 4.27
N HIS A 247 -16.63 -6.72 5.47
CA HIS A 247 -17.02 -7.99 6.12
C HIS A 247 -18.06 -7.77 7.22
#